data_AF-A0A936LHJ7-F1
#
_entry.id   AF-A0A936LHJ7-F1
#
_cell.length_a   1.000
_cell.length_b   1.000
_cell.length_c   1.000
_cell.angle_alpha   90.00
_cell.angle_beta   90.00
_cell.angle_gamma   90.00
#
_symmetry.space_group_name_H-M   'P 1'
#
loop_
_entity.id
_entity.type
_entity.pdbx_description
1 polymer ?
#
loop_
_entity_poly.entity_id
_entity_poly.type
_entity_poly.pdbx_seq_one_letter_code
_entity_poly.pdbx_strand_id
1 'polypeptide(L)' 'MSEITDPRQLPGADPHTGNREVDPVTGYDTTGHDWGGIKELNTAFPRIVIWALVLTFLYSVIAWILLPAWPARS' A
#
# COMPACT_ATOMS: atom_id res chain seq x y z
N MET A 1 5.78 -30.09 14.96
CA MET A 1 5.25 -30.43 13.62
C MET A 1 3.72 -30.33 13.68
N SER A 2 3.18 -29.11 13.74
CA SER A 2 1.73 -28.85 13.89
C SER A 2 1.33 -27.43 13.46
N GLU A 3 2.11 -26.73 12.64
CA GLU A 3 1.99 -25.26 12.51
C GLU A 3 1.88 -24.77 11.06
N ILE A 4 1.59 -25.63 10.07
CA ILE A 4 1.43 -25.21 8.66
C ILE A 4 0.02 -25.55 8.11
N THR A 5 -0.89 -26.08 8.93
CA THR A 5 -2.23 -26.50 8.49
C THR A 5 -3.37 -25.64 9.06
N ASP A 6 -3.06 -24.56 9.77
CA ASP A 6 -4.10 -23.62 10.24
C ASP A 6 -4.38 -22.55 9.17
N PRO A 7 -5.58 -22.53 8.55
CA PRO A 7 -5.94 -21.52 7.54
C PRO A 7 -5.92 -20.09 8.10
N ARG A 8 -6.00 -19.89 9.42
CA ARG A 8 -5.84 -18.57 10.07
C ARG A 8 -4.45 -17.98 9.99
N GLN A 9 -3.44 -18.78 9.63
CA GLN A 9 -2.05 -18.34 9.52
C GLN A 9 -1.65 -18.03 8.06
N LEU A 10 -2.58 -18.19 7.10
CA LEU A 10 -2.33 -17.80 5.73
C LEU A 10 -2.21 -16.26 5.63
N PRO A 11 -1.28 -15.73 4.82
CA PRO A 11 -1.21 -14.28 4.59
C PRO A 11 -2.59 -13.80 4.13
N GLY A 12 -3.13 -12.71 4.67
CA GLY A 12 -4.43 -12.16 4.25
C GLY A 12 -5.68 -12.96 4.64
N ALA A 13 -5.56 -14.09 5.35
CA ALA A 13 -6.71 -14.70 6.01
C ALA A 13 -7.10 -13.89 7.24
N ASP A 14 -8.41 -13.73 7.47
CA ASP A 14 -8.91 -13.13 8.71
C ASP A 14 -8.44 -13.98 9.91
N PRO A 15 -7.73 -13.40 10.91
CA PRO A 15 -7.31 -14.12 12.11
C PRO A 15 -8.44 -14.77 12.91
N HIS A 16 -9.69 -14.28 12.77
CA HIS A 16 -10.85 -14.83 13.45
C HIS A 16 -11.54 -15.96 12.67
N THR A 17 -11.74 -15.80 11.35
CA THR A 17 -12.46 -16.81 10.54
C THR A 17 -11.57 -17.74 9.71
N GLY A 18 -10.32 -17.37 9.44
CA GLY A 18 -9.38 -18.14 8.62
C GLY A 18 -9.72 -18.15 7.12
N ASN A 19 -10.74 -17.40 6.71
CA ASN A 19 -11.16 -17.30 5.32
C ASN A 19 -10.58 -16.02 4.68
N ARG A 20 -10.16 -16.12 3.41
CA ARG A 20 -9.93 -14.95 2.55
C ARG A 20 -11.23 -14.58 1.86
N GLU A 21 -11.68 -13.34 2.04
CA GLU A 21 -12.79 -12.80 1.27
C GLU A 21 -12.26 -12.20 -0.03
N VAL A 22 -12.70 -12.75 -1.16
CA VAL A 22 -12.30 -12.31 -2.50
C VAL A 22 -13.47 -11.56 -3.13
N ASP A 23 -13.21 -10.36 -3.63
CA ASP A 23 -14.20 -9.59 -4.36
C ASP A 23 -14.52 -10.25 -5.72
N PRO A 24 -15.79 -10.56 -6.03
CA PRO A 24 -16.15 -11.32 -7.23
C PRO A 24 -15.98 -10.54 -8.53
N VAL A 25 -15.92 -9.20 -8.48
CA VAL A 25 -15.81 -8.35 -9.68
C VAL A 25 -14.35 -8.18 -10.07
N THR A 26 -13.49 -7.91 -9.09
CA THR A 26 -12.08 -7.56 -9.31
C THR A 26 -11.13 -8.74 -9.11
N GLY A 27 -11.54 -9.77 -8.36
CA GLY A 27 -10.73 -10.94 -8.05
C GLY A 27 -9.60 -10.70 -7.03
N TYR A 28 -9.60 -9.56 -6.36
CA TYR A 28 -8.64 -9.24 -5.30
C TYR A 28 -9.24 -9.54 -3.92
N ASP A 29 -8.36 -9.80 -2.96
CA ASP A 29 -8.74 -9.96 -1.55
C ASP A 29 -9.23 -8.62 -0.97
N THR A 30 -10.10 -8.65 0.03
CA THR A 30 -10.46 -7.48 0.83
C THR A 30 -9.60 -7.39 2.11
N THR A 31 -9.59 -6.23 2.78
CA THR A 31 -8.81 -6.03 4.02
C THR A 31 -9.50 -6.58 5.28
N GLY A 32 -10.71 -7.14 5.15
CA GLY A 32 -11.48 -7.73 6.24
C GLY A 32 -12.30 -6.76 7.10
N HIS A 33 -12.19 -5.44 6.89
CA HIS A 33 -13.04 -4.45 7.56
C HIS A 33 -14.24 -4.05 6.68
N ASP A 34 -15.40 -3.92 7.31
CA ASP A 34 -16.64 -3.41 6.69
C ASP A 34 -17.04 -2.08 7.32
N TRP A 35 -17.22 -1.07 6.47
CA TRP A 35 -17.54 0.30 6.85
C TRP A 35 -18.96 0.66 6.41
N GLY A 36 -19.97 -0.06 6.92
CA GLY A 36 -21.36 0.17 6.57
C GLY A 36 -21.68 -0.26 5.14
N GLY A 37 -21.15 -1.42 4.73
CA GLY A 37 -21.30 -1.99 3.39
C GLY A 37 -20.20 -1.61 2.39
N ILE A 38 -19.21 -0.82 2.80
CA ILE A 38 -18.00 -0.53 1.98
C ILE A 38 -16.85 -1.38 2.52
N LYS A 39 -16.19 -2.13 1.63
CA LYS A 39 -14.99 -2.93 1.92
C LYS A 39 -13.82 -2.45 1.08
N GLU A 40 -12.63 -2.48 1.66
CA GLU A 40 -11.41 -2.02 0.99
C GLU A 40 -10.73 -3.17 0.25
N LEU A 41 -10.25 -2.87 -0.96
CA LEU A 41 -9.59 -3.83 -1.82
C LEU A 41 -8.08 -3.87 -1.57
N ASN A 42 -7.55 -5.05 -1.33
CA ASN A 42 -6.12 -5.28 -1.12
C ASN A 42 -5.39 -5.44 -2.46
N THR A 43 -5.32 -4.32 -3.20
CA THR A 43 -4.58 -4.23 -4.47
C THR A 43 -3.18 -3.67 -4.24
N ALA A 44 -2.23 -4.10 -5.09
CA ALA A 44 -0.91 -3.50 -5.10
C ALA A 44 -0.99 -2.04 -5.58
N PHE A 45 -0.22 -1.16 -4.94
CA PHE A 45 -0.18 0.25 -5.31
C PHE A 45 0.33 0.46 -6.75
N PRO A 46 -0.24 1.40 -7.53
CA PRO A 46 0.18 1.60 -8.92
C PRO A 46 1.66 2.00 -9.04
N ARG A 47 2.44 1.22 -9.79
CA ARG A 47 3.90 1.43 -9.96
C ARG A 47 4.24 2.81 -10.54
N ILE A 48 3.39 3.35 -11.41
CA ILE A 48 3.57 4.69 -12.01
C ILE A 48 3.62 5.80 -10.97
N VAL A 49 2.83 5.67 -9.88
CA VAL A 49 2.78 6.68 -8.83
C VAL A 49 4.07 6.64 -8.00
N ILE A 50 4.64 5.46 -7.77
CA ILE A 50 5.96 5.33 -7.13
C ILE A 50 7.02 6.06 -7.96
N TRP A 51 7.05 5.83 -9.28
CA TRP A 51 7.97 6.54 -10.16
C TRP A 51 7.75 8.05 -10.15
N ALA A 52 6.49 8.50 -10.19
CA ALA A 52 6.17 9.92 -10.10
C ALA A 52 6.65 10.55 -8.79
N LEU A 53 6.45 9.88 -7.65
CA LEU A 53 6.93 10.32 -6.34
C LEU A 53 8.47 10.38 -6.27
N VAL A 54 9.16 9.39 -6.84
CA VAL A 54 10.63 9.39 -6.91
C VAL A 54 11.13 10.54 -7.79
N LEU A 55 10.51 10.76 -8.95
CA LEU A 55 10.89 11.84 -9.86
C LEU A 55 10.67 13.22 -9.24
N THR A 56 9.53 13.46 -8.60
CA THR A 56 9.26 14.74 -7.93
C THR A 56 10.18 14.97 -6.74
N PHE A 57 10.49 13.93 -5.97
CA PHE A 57 11.47 14.01 -4.89
C PHE A 57 12.85 14.39 -5.42
N LEU A 58 13.36 13.70 -6.45
CA LEU A 58 14.65 14.02 -7.07
C LEU A 58 14.66 15.43 -7.64
N TYR A 59 13.59 15.83 -8.32
CA TYR A 59 13.43 17.20 -8.82
C TYR A 59 13.50 18.22 -7.68
N SER A 60 12.82 17.97 -6.56
CA SER A 60 12.84 18.87 -5.40
C SER A 60 14.24 19.05 -4.83
N VAL A 61 15.02 17.97 -4.73
CA VAL A 61 16.41 18.00 -4.26
C VAL A 61 17.31 18.76 -5.22
N ILE A 62 17.17 18.53 -6.54
CA ILE A 62 17.94 19.23 -7.57
C ILE A 62 17.61 20.73 -7.54
N ALA A 63 16.33 21.07 -7.54
CA ALA A 63 15.88 22.46 -7.49
C ALA A 63 16.36 23.15 -6.20
N TRP A 64 16.34 22.46 -5.07
CA TRP A 64 16.81 22.97 -3.78
C TRP A 64 18.32 23.30 -3.76
N ILE A 65 19.13 22.57 -4.54
CA ILE A 65 20.56 22.83 -4.69
C ILE A 65 20.82 23.94 -5.73
N LEU A 66 20.12 23.91 -6.87
CA LEU A 66 20.38 24.80 -8.00
C LEU A 66 19.78 26.20 -7.84
N LEU A 67 18.63 26.31 -7.17
CA LEU A 67 17.94 27.57 -6.97
C LEU A 67 18.33 28.18 -5.61
N PRO A 68 18.22 29.52 -5.46
CA PRO A 68 18.48 30.19 -4.20
C PRO A 68 17.39 29.87 -3.18
N ALA A 69 17.48 28.68 -2.59
CA ALA A 69 16.62 28.22 -1.51
C ALA A 69 17.25 28.46 -0.12
N TRP A 70 18.55 28.67 -0.10
CA TRP A 70 19.30 28.98 1.11
C TRP A 70 19.45 30.49 1.26
N PRO A 71 19.33 31.04 2.48
CA PRO A 71 19.71 32.42 2.72
C PRO A 71 21.21 32.53 2.48
N ALA A 72 21.59 33.05 1.29
CA ALA A 72 22.95 33.47 1.04
C ALA A 72 23.28 34.53 2.09
N ARG A 73 24.28 34.20 2.91
CA ARG A 73 24.77 34.95 4.06
C ARG A 73 24.66 36.48 3.82
N SER A 74 24.00 37.15 4.76
CA SER A 74 23.92 38.61 4.92
C SER A 74 25.20 39.34 4.55
#